data_AF-A0A9Q1KJ62-F1
#
_entry.id   AF-A0A9Q1KJ62-F1
#
_cell.length_a   1.000
_cell.length_b   1.000
_cell.length_c   1.000
_cell.angle_alpha   90.00
_cell.angle_beta   90.00
_cell.angle_gamma   90.00
#
_symmetry.space_group_name_H-M   'P 1'
#
loop_
_entity.id
_entity.type
_entity.pdbx_description
1 polymer ?
#
loop_
_entity_poly.entity_id
_entity_poly.type
_entity_poly.pdbx_seq_one_letter_code
_entity_poly.pdbx_strand_id
1 'polypeptide(L)'
;MEAHPYSPKDLTLHGFVPNFMSQTTILAIFAAASIVVFSLAWILPGKEYSKGDSRYAGRDSAVIAVEGITAVLEGPASLLAAYALATHEPYSDVLQVAISFGQLYGCLVYFITAILEGDNFAASSYHYYAYYVGANASWVVIPALITIRSWKRICQSFKAQYKRKSKTQ
;
A
#
# COMPACT_ATOMS: atom_id res chain seq x y z
N MET A 1 35.11 -31.73 -17.93
CA MET A 1 33.87 -30.97 -18.14
C MET A 1 32.97 -31.28 -16.96
N GLU A 2 32.57 -30.28 -16.18
CA GLU A 2 31.71 -30.51 -15.02
C GLU A 2 30.29 -30.86 -15.48
N ALA A 3 29.70 -31.87 -14.83
CA ALA A 3 28.35 -32.31 -15.13
C ALA A 3 27.35 -31.25 -14.68
N HIS A 4 26.47 -30.81 -15.58
CA HIS A 4 25.43 -29.85 -15.27
C HIS A 4 24.11 -30.55 -14.88
N PRO A 5 23.25 -29.91 -14.06
CA PRO A 5 21.98 -30.49 -13.62
C PRO A 5 20.86 -30.43 -14.68
N TYR A 6 21.08 -29.75 -15.80
CA TYR A 6 20.08 -29.54 -16.85
C TYR A 6 19.89 -30.75 -17.76
N SER A 7 18.70 -30.88 -18.36
CA SER A 7 18.38 -31.92 -19.34
C SER A 7 18.47 -31.36 -20.77
N PRO A 8 19.02 -32.10 -21.76
CA PRO A 8 19.51 -33.48 -21.67
C PRO A 8 20.94 -33.56 -21.08
N LYS A 9 21.27 -34.66 -20.38
CA LYS A 9 22.49 -34.79 -19.55
C LYS A 9 23.80 -34.88 -20.36
N ASP A 10 23.69 -35.19 -21.64
CA ASP A 10 24.77 -35.28 -22.61
C ASP A 10 25.10 -33.94 -23.28
N LEU A 11 24.34 -32.88 -22.96
CA LEU A 11 24.60 -31.54 -23.44
C LEU A 11 25.94 -31.03 -22.89
N THR A 12 26.79 -30.48 -23.76
CA THR A 12 28.06 -29.88 -23.37
C THR A 12 27.90 -28.36 -23.25
N LEU A 13 27.77 -27.87 -22.01
CA LEU A 13 27.72 -26.44 -21.73
C LEU A 13 29.15 -25.89 -21.58
N HIS A 14 29.68 -25.30 -22.66
CA HIS A 14 30.96 -24.63 -22.63
C HIS A 14 30.92 -23.42 -21.68
N GLY A 15 31.81 -23.40 -20.68
CA GLY A 15 31.88 -22.32 -19.69
C GLY A 15 30.87 -22.43 -18.54
N PHE A 16 30.22 -23.58 -18.35
CA PHE A 16 29.39 -23.82 -17.17
C PHE A 16 30.24 -23.75 -15.89
N VAL A 17 29.82 -22.91 -14.96
CA VAL A 17 30.39 -22.80 -13.61
C VAL A 17 29.24 -23.06 -12.63
N PRO A 18 29.29 -24.12 -11.81
CA PRO A 18 28.26 -24.39 -10.83
C PRO A 18 28.24 -23.29 -9.76
N ASN A 19 27.07 -23.04 -9.19
CA ASN A 19 26.93 -22.10 -8.09
C ASN A 19 27.81 -22.54 -6.93
N PHE A 20 28.67 -21.65 -6.44
CA PHE A 20 29.53 -21.90 -5.28
C PHE A 20 28.75 -22.07 -3.98
N MET A 21 27.52 -21.57 -3.92
CA MET A 21 26.63 -21.65 -2.76
C MET A 21 25.40 -22.49 -3.06
N SER A 22 24.88 -23.18 -2.04
CA SER A 22 23.62 -23.90 -2.16
C SER A 22 22.45 -22.94 -2.41
N GLN A 23 21.43 -23.40 -3.13
CA GLN A 23 20.22 -22.61 -3.41
C GLN A 23 19.55 -22.12 -2.11
N THR A 24 19.55 -22.95 -1.05
CA THR A 24 19.03 -22.58 0.27
C THR A 24 19.82 -21.43 0.90
N THR A 25 21.15 -21.46 0.80
CA THR A 25 22.02 -20.39 1.30
C THR A 25 21.77 -19.08 0.55
N ILE A 26 21.65 -19.14 -0.78
CA ILE A 26 21.37 -17.97 -1.62
C ILE A 26 20.02 -17.35 -1.23
N LEU A 27 18.97 -18.17 -1.10
CA LEU A 27 17.64 -17.71 -0.69
C LEU A 27 17.65 -17.14 0.74
N ALA A 28 18.38 -17.75 1.66
CA ALA A 28 18.48 -17.26 3.04
C ALA A 28 19.20 -15.90 3.11
N ILE A 29 20.32 -15.73 2.39
CA ILE A 29 21.04 -14.46 2.30
C ILE A 29 20.16 -13.39 1.68
N PHE A 30 19.47 -13.71 0.58
CA PHE A 30 18.54 -12.79 -0.08
C PHE A 30 17.41 -12.36 0.87
N ALA A 31 16.74 -13.31 1.52
CA ALA A 31 15.65 -13.01 2.46
C ALA A 31 16.13 -12.16 3.65
N ALA A 32 17.29 -12.48 4.23
CA ALA A 32 17.88 -11.70 5.31
C ALA A 32 18.22 -10.26 4.85
N ALA A 33 18.81 -10.10 3.66
CA ALA A 33 19.10 -8.80 3.09
C ALA A 33 17.81 -8.01 2.80
N SER A 34 16.76 -8.65 2.28
CA SER A 34 15.46 -8.02 2.05
C SER A 34 14.81 -7.56 3.36
N ILE A 35 14.86 -8.35 4.43
CA ILE A 35 14.37 -7.97 5.75
C ILE A 35 15.15 -6.76 6.29
N VAL A 36 16.48 -6.74 6.12
CA VAL A 36 17.32 -5.61 6.56
C VAL A 36 17.00 -4.36 5.75
N VAL A 37 16.90 -4.45 4.42
CA VAL A 37 16.56 -3.31 3.56
C VAL A 37 15.16 -2.79 3.89
N PHE A 38 14.18 -3.67 4.06
CA PHE A 38 12.82 -3.30 4.44
C PHE A 38 12.79 -2.64 5.82
N SER A 39 13.51 -3.21 6.79
CA SER A 39 13.61 -2.66 8.14
C SER A 39 14.30 -1.31 8.15
N LEU A 40 15.39 -1.12 7.42
CA LEU A 40 16.08 0.17 7.33
C LEU A 40 15.23 1.22 6.60
N ALA A 41 14.58 0.84 5.50
CA ALA A 41 13.67 1.71 4.76
C ALA A 41 12.37 2.03 5.50
N TRP A 42 11.99 1.26 6.52
CA TRP A 42 10.83 1.53 7.36
C TRP A 42 11.22 2.29 8.64
N ILE A 43 12.29 1.88 9.30
CA ILE A 43 12.75 2.42 10.59
C ILE A 43 13.38 3.80 10.42
N LEU A 44 14.19 4.03 9.36
CA LEU A 44 14.86 5.32 9.16
C LEU A 44 13.87 6.43 8.79
N PRO A 45 12.94 6.23 7.83
CA PRO A 45 11.90 7.22 7.56
C PRO A 45 10.91 7.34 8.70
N GLY A 46 10.58 6.25 9.41
CA GLY A 46 9.71 6.30 10.58
C GLY A 46 10.26 7.18 11.69
N LYS A 47 11.58 7.14 11.93
CA LYS A 47 12.26 8.04 12.88
C LYS A 47 12.21 9.51 12.44
N GLU A 48 12.42 9.78 11.16
CA GLU A 48 12.39 11.15 10.65
C GLU A 48 10.97 11.71 10.63
N TYR A 49 10.03 10.90 10.20
CA TYR A 49 8.61 11.21 10.21
C TYR A 49 8.09 11.45 11.63
N SER A 50 8.62 10.73 12.63
CA SER A 50 8.28 10.96 14.05
C SER A 50 8.68 12.35 14.56
N LYS A 51 9.54 13.10 13.85
CA LYS A 51 9.78 14.52 14.14
C LYS A 51 8.62 15.41 13.68
N GLY A 52 7.89 14.99 12.64
CA GLY A 52 6.64 15.62 12.22
C GLY A 52 5.46 15.20 13.08
N ASP A 53 5.44 13.94 13.51
CA ASP A 53 4.42 13.40 14.40
C ASP A 53 4.97 12.41 15.44
N SER A 54 5.25 12.92 16.64
CA SER A 54 5.84 12.09 17.72
C SER A 54 4.89 11.02 18.26
N ARG A 55 3.60 11.02 17.91
CA ARG A 55 2.65 9.96 18.27
C ARG A 55 3.06 8.61 17.70
N TYR A 56 3.78 8.59 16.58
CA TYR A 56 4.38 7.35 16.03
C TYR A 56 5.48 6.78 16.93
N ALA A 57 6.34 7.64 17.49
CA ALA A 57 7.36 7.23 18.45
C ALA A 57 6.74 6.84 19.81
N GLY A 58 5.71 7.58 20.23
CA GLY A 58 4.96 7.37 21.46
C GLY A 58 4.00 6.19 21.42
N ARG A 59 3.80 5.56 20.25
CA ARG A 59 2.85 4.45 20.07
C ARG A 59 1.44 4.84 20.50
N ASP A 60 1.00 6.01 20.04
CA ASP A 60 -0.35 6.46 20.33
C ASP A 60 -1.40 5.41 19.90
N SER A 61 -2.41 5.23 20.74
CA SER A 61 -3.43 4.21 20.58
C SER A 61 -4.28 4.41 19.31
N ALA A 62 -4.62 5.66 18.97
CA ALA A 62 -5.43 5.96 17.80
C ALA A 62 -4.61 5.76 16.52
N VAL A 63 -3.36 6.25 16.51
CA VAL A 63 -2.43 6.02 15.39
C VAL A 63 -2.20 4.53 15.16
N ILE A 64 -1.90 3.75 16.20
CA ILE A 64 -1.69 2.30 16.06
C ILE A 64 -2.95 1.58 15.57
N ALA A 65 -4.13 1.95 16.06
CA ALA A 65 -5.37 1.33 15.64
C ALA A 65 -5.65 1.59 14.14
N VAL A 66 -5.50 2.84 13.69
CA VAL A 66 -5.69 3.23 12.29
C VAL A 66 -4.68 2.50 11.40
N GLU A 67 -3.39 2.57 11.72
CA GLU A 67 -2.33 1.93 10.95
C GLU A 67 -2.49 0.41 10.90
N GLY A 68 -2.88 -0.21 12.02
CA GLY A 68 -3.15 -1.63 12.10
C GLY A 68 -4.28 -2.06 11.16
N ILE A 69 -5.39 -1.33 11.17
CA ILE A 69 -6.53 -1.58 10.27
C ILE A 69 -6.13 -1.38 8.81
N THR A 70 -5.44 -0.28 8.49
CA THR A 70 -4.98 0.00 7.13
C THR A 70 -4.02 -1.09 6.64
N ALA A 71 -3.09 -1.55 7.47
CA ALA A 71 -2.13 -2.59 7.09
C ALA A 71 -2.81 -3.96 6.84
N VAL A 72 -3.75 -4.38 7.68
CA VAL A 72 -4.33 -5.73 7.62
C VAL A 72 -5.56 -5.85 6.74
N LEU A 73 -6.31 -4.76 6.53
CA LEU A 73 -7.52 -4.75 5.72
C LEU A 73 -7.32 -3.96 4.42
N GLU A 74 -6.93 -2.69 4.51
CA GLU A 74 -6.90 -1.80 3.34
C GLU A 74 -5.74 -2.12 2.39
N GLY A 75 -4.59 -2.55 2.91
CA GLY A 75 -3.44 -2.99 2.13
C GLY A 75 -3.79 -4.17 1.21
N PRO A 76 -4.24 -5.32 1.75
CA PRO A 76 -4.70 -6.45 0.93
C PRO A 76 -5.86 -6.09 0.00
N ALA A 77 -6.84 -5.30 0.46
CA ALA A 77 -7.95 -4.85 -0.38
C ALA A 77 -7.47 -3.98 -1.55
N SER A 78 -6.45 -3.14 -1.36
CA SER A 78 -5.86 -2.31 -2.40
C SER A 78 -5.16 -3.15 -3.48
N LEU A 79 -4.49 -4.23 -3.10
CA LEU A 79 -3.93 -5.20 -4.06
C LEU A 79 -5.03 -5.89 -4.86
N LEU A 80 -6.12 -6.29 -4.20
CA LEU A 80 -7.29 -6.86 -4.86
C LEU A 80 -7.94 -5.84 -5.81
N ALA A 81 -8.02 -4.56 -5.44
CA ALA A 81 -8.54 -3.51 -6.29
C ALA A 81 -7.68 -3.27 -7.54
N ALA A 82 -6.35 -3.31 -7.39
CA ALA A 82 -5.43 -3.22 -8.52
C ALA A 82 -5.58 -4.41 -9.46
N TYR A 83 -5.67 -5.64 -8.92
CA TYR A 83 -5.96 -6.84 -9.71
C TYR A 83 -7.29 -6.72 -10.46
N ALA A 84 -8.38 -6.42 -9.75
CA ALA A 84 -9.72 -6.29 -10.31
C ALA A 84 -9.79 -5.20 -11.40
N LEU A 85 -9.06 -4.10 -11.23
CA LEU A 85 -8.95 -3.06 -12.25
C LEU A 85 -8.20 -3.55 -13.49
N ALA A 86 -7.10 -4.28 -13.31
CA ALA A 86 -6.28 -4.83 -14.40
C ALA A 86 -7.00 -5.92 -15.19
N THR A 87 -7.85 -6.72 -14.53
CA THR A 87 -8.64 -7.78 -15.18
C THR A 87 -10.05 -7.34 -15.57
N HIS A 88 -10.37 -6.04 -15.46
CA HIS A 88 -11.66 -5.46 -15.83
C HIS A 88 -12.87 -6.08 -15.12
N GLU A 89 -12.72 -6.45 -13.85
CA GLU A 89 -13.78 -7.02 -13.04
C GLU A 89 -14.87 -5.97 -12.70
N PRO A 90 -16.15 -6.35 -12.69
CA PRO A 90 -17.26 -5.41 -12.51
C PRO A 90 -17.31 -4.78 -11.12
N TYR A 91 -16.65 -5.39 -10.12
CA TYR A 91 -16.59 -4.90 -8.75
C TYR A 91 -15.41 -3.96 -8.48
N SER A 92 -14.55 -3.68 -9.47
CA SER A 92 -13.35 -2.85 -9.28
C SER A 92 -13.66 -1.45 -8.78
N ASP A 93 -14.71 -0.81 -9.31
CA ASP A 93 -15.10 0.55 -8.91
C ASP A 93 -15.74 0.56 -7.51
N VAL A 94 -16.47 -0.50 -7.14
CA VAL A 94 -17.05 -0.65 -5.79
C VAL A 94 -15.95 -0.82 -4.75
N LEU A 95 -14.97 -1.67 -5.03
CA LEU A 95 -13.86 -1.93 -4.14
C LEU A 95 -13.00 -0.67 -3.92
N GLN A 96 -12.73 0.09 -4.99
CA GLN A 96 -12.04 1.38 -4.90
C GLN A 96 -12.78 2.39 -4.01
N VAL A 97 -14.12 2.48 -4.09
CA VAL A 97 -14.90 3.36 -3.22
C VAL A 97 -14.81 2.92 -1.76
N ALA A 98 -14.98 1.63 -1.48
CA ALA A 98 -14.93 1.11 -0.12
C ALA A 98 -13.57 1.38 0.55
N ILE A 99 -12.47 1.11 -0.15
CA ILE A 99 -11.11 1.37 0.34
C ILE A 99 -10.88 2.86 0.54
N SER A 100 -11.27 3.68 -0.45
CA SER A 100 -11.06 5.12 -0.37
C SER A 100 -11.82 5.77 0.80
N PHE A 101 -13.02 5.27 1.11
CA PHE A 101 -13.77 5.71 2.28
C PHE A 101 -13.13 5.28 3.59
N GLY A 102 -12.59 4.07 3.68
CA GLY A 102 -11.79 3.63 4.82
C GLY A 102 -10.61 4.56 5.06
N GLN A 103 -9.84 4.85 4.01
CA GLN A 103 -8.68 5.75 4.08
C GLN A 103 -9.07 7.18 4.53
N LEU A 104 -10.15 7.74 3.96
CA LEU A 104 -10.63 9.07 4.35
C LEU A 104 -11.11 9.10 5.80
N TYR A 105 -11.79 8.05 6.26
CA TYR A 105 -12.23 7.93 7.64
C TYR A 105 -11.04 7.79 8.60
N GLY A 106 -10.05 6.95 8.26
CA GLY A 106 -8.79 6.83 9.01
C GLY A 106 -8.06 8.16 9.12
N CYS A 107 -7.93 8.90 8.02
CA CYS A 107 -7.35 10.25 8.02
C CYS A 107 -8.15 11.21 8.91
N LEU A 108 -9.48 11.16 8.86
CA LEU A 108 -10.32 12.01 9.70
C LEU A 108 -10.07 11.74 11.19
N VAL A 109 -10.05 10.47 11.61
CA VAL A 109 -9.72 10.06 12.98
C VAL A 109 -8.30 10.52 13.35
N TYR A 110 -7.33 10.33 12.46
CA TYR A 110 -5.94 10.72 12.67
C TYR A 110 -5.75 12.22 12.93
N PHE A 111 -6.41 13.07 12.14
CA PHE A 111 -6.34 14.53 12.31
C PHE A 111 -7.14 15.02 13.52
N ILE A 112 -8.34 14.46 13.76
CA ILE A 112 -9.17 14.86 14.90
C ILE A 112 -8.47 14.53 16.23
N THR A 113 -7.91 13.33 16.36
CA THR A 113 -7.20 12.91 17.58
C THR A 113 -6.01 13.80 17.88
N ALA A 114 -5.27 14.24 16.85
CA ALA A 114 -4.18 15.19 17.00
C ALA A 114 -4.64 16.53 17.60
N ILE A 115 -5.77 17.05 17.11
CA ILE A 115 -6.36 18.31 17.62
C ILE A 115 -6.84 18.12 19.06
N LEU A 116 -7.51 17.00 19.35
CA LEU A 116 -8.02 16.69 20.69
C LEU A 116 -6.89 16.51 21.72
N GLU A 117 -5.74 16.00 21.30
CA GLU A 117 -4.53 15.86 22.12
C GLU A 117 -3.71 17.16 22.22
N GLY A 118 -4.20 18.24 21.62
CA GLY A 118 -3.65 19.59 21.75
C GLY A 118 -2.60 19.97 20.72
N ASP A 119 -2.40 19.17 19.66
CA ASP A 119 -1.56 19.48 18.49
C ASP A 119 -0.09 19.85 18.80
N ASN A 120 0.44 19.35 19.92
CA ASN A 120 1.78 19.66 20.43
C ASN A 120 2.76 18.49 20.28
N PHE A 121 2.80 17.86 19.09
CA PHE A 121 3.59 16.64 18.85
C PHE A 121 4.76 16.82 17.87
N ALA A 122 4.83 17.93 17.14
CA ALA A 122 5.85 18.16 16.12
C ALA A 122 7.10 18.85 16.68
N ALA A 123 8.29 18.44 16.23
CA ALA A 123 9.57 18.98 16.66
C ALA A 123 9.85 20.40 16.16
N SER A 124 9.26 20.80 15.03
CA SER A 124 9.28 22.18 14.53
C SER A 124 8.17 22.43 13.50
N SER A 125 7.88 23.70 13.21
CA SER A 125 6.88 24.07 12.19
C SER A 125 7.19 23.48 10.82
N TYR A 126 8.48 23.39 10.45
CA TYR A 126 8.87 22.72 9.20
C TYR A 126 8.42 21.27 9.18
N HIS A 127 8.70 20.52 10.25
CA HIS A 127 8.32 19.10 10.29
C HIS A 127 6.80 18.91 10.33
N TYR A 128 6.09 19.80 11.02
CA TYR A 128 4.62 19.81 11.04
C TYR A 128 4.06 19.97 9.62
N TYR A 129 4.44 21.02 8.89
CA TYR A 129 3.84 21.26 7.57
C TYR A 129 4.36 20.29 6.50
N ALA A 130 5.63 19.90 6.52
CA ALA A 130 6.19 19.01 5.50
C ALA A 130 5.73 17.55 5.68
N TYR A 131 5.81 17.01 6.90
CA TYR A 131 5.51 15.61 7.16
C TYR A 131 4.05 15.43 7.60
N TYR A 132 3.63 16.13 8.66
CA TYR A 132 2.28 15.91 9.20
C TYR A 132 1.19 16.42 8.27
N VAL A 133 1.28 17.64 7.74
CA VAL A 133 0.27 18.15 6.78
C VAL A 133 0.56 17.63 5.36
N GLY A 134 1.77 17.86 4.88
CA GLY A 134 2.16 17.63 3.49
C GLY A 134 2.09 16.16 3.08
N ALA A 135 2.73 15.27 3.83
CA ALA A 135 2.71 13.85 3.47
C ALA A 135 1.29 13.28 3.57
N ASN A 136 0.56 13.54 4.67
CA ASN A 136 -0.80 13.01 4.83
C ASN A 136 -1.83 13.61 3.87
N ALA A 137 -1.57 14.78 3.26
CA ALA A 137 -2.50 15.38 2.29
C ALA A 137 -2.82 14.43 1.13
N SER A 138 -1.86 13.63 0.67
CA SER A 138 -2.08 12.65 -0.41
C SER A 138 -3.11 11.57 -0.03
N TRP A 139 -3.14 11.18 1.25
CA TRP A 139 -4.04 10.17 1.80
C TRP A 139 -5.47 10.72 1.95
N VAL A 140 -5.66 12.03 1.79
CA VAL A 140 -6.98 12.65 1.67
C VAL A 140 -7.33 12.90 0.19
N VAL A 141 -6.44 13.56 -0.54
CA VAL A 141 -6.72 14.03 -1.90
C VAL A 141 -6.90 12.86 -2.87
N ILE A 142 -6.01 11.87 -2.85
CA ILE A 142 -6.05 10.77 -3.82
C ILE A 142 -7.31 9.90 -3.60
N PRO A 143 -7.64 9.43 -2.38
CA PRO A 143 -8.86 8.69 -2.12
C PRO A 143 -10.14 9.48 -2.45
N ALA A 144 -10.17 10.79 -2.20
CA ALA A 144 -11.31 11.62 -2.58
C ALA A 144 -11.52 11.63 -4.10
N LEU A 145 -10.44 11.80 -4.88
CA LEU A 145 -10.51 11.77 -6.34
C LEU A 145 -10.92 10.39 -6.87
N ILE A 146 -10.38 9.31 -6.30
CA ILE A 146 -10.74 7.93 -6.67
C ILE A 146 -12.22 7.68 -6.38
N THR A 147 -12.72 8.12 -5.22
CA THR A 147 -14.13 8.02 -4.85
C THR A 147 -14.99 8.72 -5.89
N ILE A 148 -14.71 9.99 -6.19
CA ILE A 148 -15.50 10.78 -7.15
C ILE A 148 -15.52 10.09 -8.53
N ARG A 149 -14.36 9.62 -8.99
CA ARG A 149 -14.23 8.93 -10.29
C ARG A 149 -15.04 7.63 -10.32
N SER A 150 -14.84 6.78 -9.33
CA SER A 150 -15.43 5.44 -9.28
C SER A 150 -16.93 5.52 -9.06
N TRP A 151 -17.39 6.44 -8.21
CA TRP A 151 -18.81 6.73 -8.02
C TRP A 151 -19.51 7.14 -9.32
N LYS A 152 -18.90 8.07 -10.07
CA LYS A 152 -19.44 8.50 -11.38
C LYS A 152 -19.56 7.32 -12.34
N ARG A 153 -18.55 6.46 -12.43
CA ARG A 153 -18.56 5.25 -13.29
C ARG A 153 -19.69 4.29 -12.89
N ILE A 154 -19.85 4.02 -11.60
CA ILE A 154 -20.94 3.18 -11.08
C ILE A 154 -22.31 3.75 -11.50
N CYS A 155 -22.56 5.04 -11.25
CA CYS A 155 -23.82 5.68 -11.64
C CYS A 155 -24.07 5.63 -13.15
N GLN A 156 -23.03 5.81 -13.98
CA GLN A 156 -23.13 5.71 -15.43
C GLN A 156 -23.51 4.29 -15.88
N SER A 157 -22.89 3.26 -15.30
CA SER A 157 -23.21 1.86 -15.58
C SER A 157 -24.67 1.54 -15.27
N PHE A 158 -25.19 1.98 -14.13
CA PHE A 158 -26.61 1.78 -13.78
C PHE A 158 -27.56 2.53 -14.73
N LYS A 159 -27.26 3.79 -15.09
CA LYS A 159 -28.05 4.55 -16.07
C LYS A 159 -28.10 3.85 -17.44
N ALA A 160 -26.96 3.31 -17.90
CA ALA A 160 -26.88 2.58 -19.15
C ALA A 160 -27.72 1.29 -19.13
N GLN A 161 -27.70 0.55 -18.03
CA GLN A 161 -28.54 -0.65 -17.84
C GLN A 161 -30.03 -0.32 -17.87
N TYR A 162 -30.46 0.74 -17.17
CA TYR A 162 -31.86 1.19 -17.15
C TYR A 162 -32.36 1.54 -18.56
N LYS A 163 -31.58 2.32 -19.32
CA LYS A 163 -31.89 2.69 -20.71
C LYS A 163 -31.95 1.50 -21.66
N ARG A 164 -31.20 0.43 -21.38
CA ARG A 164 -31.25 -0.82 -22.17
C ARG A 164 -32.55 -1.56 -21.92
N LYS A 165 -32.96 -1.72 -20.65
CA LYS A 165 -34.23 -2.36 -20.29
C LYS A 165 -35.44 -1.62 -20.88
N SER A 166 -35.44 -0.29 -20.85
CA SER A 166 -36.55 0.52 -21.38
C SER A 166 -36.70 0.50 -22.91
N LYS A 167 -35.71 -0.02 -23.64
CA LYS A 167 -35.76 -0.17 -25.11
C LYS A 167 -36.13 -1.58 -25.56
N THR A 168 -36.11 -2.55 -24.65
CA THR A 168 -36.41 -3.96 -24.93
C THR A 168 -37.85 -4.33 -24.52
N GLN A 169 -38.50 -3.48 -23.73
CA GLN A 169 -39.96 -3.44 -23.59
C GLN A 169 -40.57 -2.53 -24.66
#